data_AF-Q82GS1-F1
#
_entry.id   AF-Q82GS1-F1
#
_cell.length_a   1.000
_cell.length_b   1.000
_cell.length_c   1.000
_cell.angle_alpha   90.00
_cell.angle_beta   90.00
_cell.angle_gamma   90.00
#
_symmetry.space_group_name_H-M   'P 1'
#
loop_
_entity.id
_entity.type
_entity.pdbx_description
1 polymer ?
#
loop_
_entity_poly.entity_id
_entity_poly.type
_entity_poly.pdbx_seq_one_letter_code
_entity_poly.pdbx_strand_id
1 'polypeptide(L)'
;MLRIGLGLWWLESWRHKDKKAWFERGTGIAWAADVAAKHRWSVVRGGFDAVVAPRPRTMAYVVVYAELALGLGLIVGLLTPLALVGGLLLNLFYLVLMIHDWAEQGQNSMMALISVVGLFGMSWQTWSLDSAFGLFQ
;
A
#
# COMPACT_ATOMS: atom_id res chain seq x y z
N MET A 1 -7.71 11.27 -13.23
CA MET A 1 -7.86 12.11 -12.01
C MET A 1 -7.87 11.29 -10.72
N LEU A 2 -8.77 10.30 -10.54
CA LEU A 2 -8.80 9.46 -9.33
C LEU A 2 -7.46 8.75 -9.01
N ARG A 3 -6.77 8.25 -10.04
CA ARG A 3 -5.42 7.67 -9.92
C ARG A 3 -4.42 8.63 -9.26
N ILE A 4 -4.42 9.90 -9.70
CA ILE A 4 -3.51 10.94 -9.18
C ILE A 4 -3.88 11.26 -7.73
N GLY A 5 -5.18 11.37 -7.40
CA GLY A 5 -5.63 11.56 -6.02
C GLY A 5 -5.18 10.42 -5.09
N LEU A 6 -5.31 9.17 -5.54
CA LEU A 6 -4.81 8.00 -4.80
C LEU A 6 -3.28 8.04 -4.63
N GLY A 7 -2.55 8.42 -5.68
CA GLY A 7 -1.10 8.55 -5.63
C GLY A 7 -0.62 9.66 -4.69
N LEU A 8 -1.31 10.82 -4.68
CA LEU A 8 -1.05 11.91 -3.75
C LEU A 8 -1.29 11.48 -2.30
N TRP A 9 -2.35 10.71 -2.06
CA TRP A 9 -2.60 10.16 -0.73
C TRP A 9 -1.45 9.26 -0.25
N TRP A 10 -0.96 8.35 -1.11
CA TRP A 10 0.18 7.48 -0.77
C TRP A 10 1.45 8.29 -0.51
N LEU A 11 1.68 9.33 -1.29
CA LEU A 11 2.81 10.24 -1.10
C LEU A 11 2.69 11.03 0.21
N GLU A 12 1.49 11.46 0.58
CA GLU A 12 1.21 12.14 1.82
C GLU A 12 1.36 11.22 3.05
N SER A 13 0.90 9.98 2.94
CA SER A 13 1.12 8.93 3.95
C SER A 13 2.62 8.68 4.15
N TRP A 14 3.38 8.55 3.06
CA TRP A 14 4.84 8.42 3.12
C TRP A 14 5.53 9.65 3.73
N ARG A 15 5.02 10.86 3.46
CA ARG A 15 5.56 12.12 3.98
C ARG A 15 5.34 12.25 5.48
N HIS A 16 4.15 11.94 5.98
CA HIS A 16 3.80 12.05 7.41
C HIS A 16 4.37 10.92 8.26
N LYS A 17 4.84 9.82 7.64
CA LYS A 17 5.42 8.69 8.35
C LYS A 17 6.78 9.09 8.95
N ASP A 18 6.92 8.93 10.28
CA ASP A 18 8.20 9.11 10.98
C ASP A 18 9.16 7.98 10.60
N LYS A 19 9.89 8.20 9.50
CA LYS A 19 10.89 7.29 8.93
C LYS A 19 11.96 6.91 9.95
N LYS A 20 12.30 7.82 10.88
CA LYS A 20 13.34 7.58 11.89
C LYS A 20 12.84 6.57 12.92
N ALA A 21 11.61 6.73 13.40
CA ALA A 21 10.98 5.72 14.25
C ALA A 21 10.75 4.38 13.52
N TRP A 22 10.33 4.42 12.25
CA TRP A 22 10.06 3.23 11.45
C TRP A 22 11.32 2.39 11.15
N PHE A 23 12.43 3.03 10.78
CA PHE A 23 13.67 2.35 10.42
C PHE A 23 14.57 2.04 11.63
N GLU A 24 14.74 2.98 12.56
CA GLU A 24 15.67 2.81 13.68
C GLU A 24 15.04 2.05 14.85
N ARG A 25 13.77 2.33 15.16
CA ARG A 25 13.07 1.75 16.31
C ARG A 25 12.17 0.57 15.94
N GLY A 26 11.97 0.30 14.64
CA GLY A 26 11.16 -0.82 14.16
C GLY A 26 9.70 -0.75 14.62
N THR A 27 9.21 0.42 15.02
CA THR A 27 7.91 0.59 15.68
C THR A 27 6.75 0.16 14.78
N GLY A 28 6.86 0.38 13.46
CA GLY A 28 5.86 -0.08 12.50
C GLY A 28 5.74 -1.60 12.42
N ILE A 29 6.88 -2.31 12.44
CA ILE A 29 6.88 -3.78 12.40
C ILE A 29 6.52 -4.36 13.76
N ALA A 30 6.91 -3.72 14.87
CA ALA A 30 6.48 -4.12 16.20
C ALA A 30 4.96 -3.95 16.40
N TRP A 31 4.39 -2.85 15.90
CA TRP A 31 2.94 -2.66 15.85
C TRP A 31 2.26 -3.73 15.00
N ALA A 32 2.78 -3.99 13.79
CA ALA A 32 2.23 -5.03 12.92
C ALA A 32 2.34 -6.43 13.56
N ALA A 33 3.41 -6.72 14.30
CA ALA A 33 3.59 -7.96 15.06
C ALA A 33 2.56 -8.09 16.19
N ASP A 34 2.30 -7.01 16.95
CA ASP A 34 1.30 -6.99 18.02
C ASP A 34 -0.12 -7.19 17.47
N VAL A 35 -0.44 -6.53 16.34
CA VAL A 35 -1.72 -6.71 15.63
C VAL A 35 -1.86 -8.14 15.11
N ALA A 36 -0.82 -8.68 14.45
CA ALA A 36 -0.83 -10.06 13.94
C ALA A 36 -0.95 -11.10 15.07
N ALA A 37 -0.32 -10.85 16.22
CA ALA A 37 -0.38 -11.75 17.39
C ALA A 37 -1.76 -11.79 18.04
N LYS A 38 -2.51 -10.68 18.01
CA LYS A 38 -3.87 -10.56 18.52
C LYS A 38 -4.93 -10.91 17.48
N HIS A 39 -4.54 -11.16 16.23
CA HIS A 39 -5.46 -11.43 15.14
C HIS A 39 -6.16 -12.78 15.32
N ARG A 40 -7.48 -12.83 15.07
CA ARG A 40 -8.29 -14.05 15.19
C ARG A 40 -7.94 -15.14 14.17
N TRP A 41 -7.20 -14.80 13.12
CA TRP A 41 -6.87 -15.71 12.01
C TRP A 41 -5.41 -16.15 12.09
N SER A 42 -5.20 -17.46 12.29
CA SER A 42 -3.87 -18.07 12.36
C SER A 42 -3.05 -17.89 11.08
N VAL A 43 -3.71 -17.76 9.91
CA VAL A 43 -3.06 -17.50 8.63
C VAL A 43 -2.34 -16.15 8.61
N VAL A 44 -2.92 -15.10 9.21
CA VAL A 44 -2.31 -13.77 9.28
C VAL A 44 -1.05 -13.82 10.15
N ARG A 45 -1.15 -14.49 11.30
CA ARG A 45 -0.02 -14.72 12.20
C ARG A 45 1.10 -15.52 11.54
N GLY A 46 0.77 -16.66 10.92
CA GLY A 46 1.74 -17.52 10.24
C GLY A 46 2.41 -16.84 9.04
N GLY A 47 1.68 -16.03 8.28
CA GLY A 47 2.25 -15.22 7.19
C GLY A 47 3.23 -14.17 7.72
N PHE A 48 2.90 -13.50 8.82
CA PHE A 48 3.80 -12.55 9.46
C PHE A 48 5.08 -13.23 9.98
N ASP A 49 4.94 -14.36 10.67
CA ASP A 49 6.05 -15.11 11.24
C ASP A 49 6.99 -15.68 10.15
N ALA A 50 6.44 -16.06 8.99
CA ALA A 50 7.23 -16.60 7.89
C ALA A 50 7.94 -15.52 7.05
N VAL A 51 7.31 -14.35 6.85
CA VAL A 51 7.75 -13.36 5.86
C VAL A 51 8.35 -12.11 6.50
N VAL A 52 7.75 -11.62 7.58
CA VAL A 52 8.10 -10.34 8.20
C VAL A 52 9.06 -10.53 9.38
N ALA A 53 8.77 -11.48 10.27
CA ALA A 53 9.56 -11.75 11.48
C ALA A 53 11.04 -12.10 11.22
N PRO A 54 11.43 -12.81 10.14
CA PRO A 54 12.84 -13.13 9.89
C PRO A 54 13.67 -11.91 9.47
N ARG A 55 13.04 -10.87 8.90
CA ARG A 55 13.73 -9.71 8.33
C ARG A 55 12.97 -8.39 8.60
N PRO A 56 12.77 -8.01 9.88
CA PRO A 56 11.90 -6.90 10.26
C PRO A 56 12.40 -5.55 9.72
N ARG A 57 13.71 -5.28 9.80
CA ARG A 57 14.29 -4.03 9.26
C ARG A 57 14.12 -3.94 7.74
N THR A 58 14.43 -5.02 7.02
CA THR A 58 14.26 -5.06 5.56
C THR A 58 12.81 -4.84 5.18
N MET A 59 11.87 -5.46 5.88
CA MET A 59 10.45 -5.29 5.61
C MET A 59 9.98 -3.84 5.88
N ALA A 60 10.53 -3.19 6.90
CA ALA A 60 10.27 -1.77 7.16
C ALA A 60 10.68 -0.90 5.96
N TYR A 61 11.87 -1.15 5.38
CA TYR A 61 12.30 -0.48 4.15
C TYR A 61 11.41 -0.81 2.96
N VAL A 62 11.06 -2.08 2.75
CA VAL A 62 10.20 -2.51 1.65
C VAL A 62 8.86 -1.79 1.69
N VAL A 63 8.19 -1.73 2.84
CA VAL A 63 6.87 -1.07 2.94
C VAL A 63 6.99 0.43 2.68
N VAL A 64 7.98 1.11 3.27
CA VAL A 64 8.14 2.56 3.08
C VAL A 64 8.48 2.90 1.62
N TYR A 65 9.35 2.13 0.98
CA TYR A 65 9.67 2.35 -0.44
C TYR A 65 8.53 1.92 -1.36
N ALA A 66 7.74 0.90 -0.99
CA ALA A 66 6.54 0.53 -1.72
C ALA A 66 5.52 1.67 -1.72
N GLU A 67 5.24 2.29 -0.57
CA GLU A 67 4.32 3.45 -0.48
C GLU A 67 4.77 4.61 -1.37
N LEU A 68 6.08 4.92 -1.37
CA LEU A 68 6.65 5.95 -2.24
C LEU A 68 6.53 5.58 -3.72
N ALA A 69 6.89 4.35 -4.09
CA ALA A 69 6.84 3.87 -5.46
C ALA A 69 5.40 3.84 -5.99
N LEU A 70 4.44 3.44 -5.16
CA LEU A 70 3.01 3.46 -5.48
C LEU A 70 2.51 4.90 -5.66
N GLY A 71 2.86 5.81 -4.74
CA GLY A 71 2.51 7.22 -4.87
C GLY A 71 3.02 7.83 -6.17
N LEU A 72 4.31 7.65 -6.46
CA LEU A 72 4.94 8.17 -7.68
C LEU A 72 4.41 7.50 -8.95
N GLY A 73 4.28 6.16 -8.94
CA GLY A 73 3.75 5.39 -10.08
C GLY A 73 2.32 5.77 -10.43
N LEU A 74 1.48 6.02 -9.43
CA LEU A 74 0.09 6.47 -9.64
C LEU A 74 -0.03 7.95 -10.00
N ILE A 75 0.89 8.81 -9.58
CA ILE A 75 0.88 10.23 -10.01
C ILE A 75 1.34 10.31 -11.47
N VAL A 76 2.54 9.83 -11.74
CA VAL A 76 3.22 9.94 -13.03
C VAL A 76 2.59 9.00 -14.08
N GLY A 77 1.96 7.91 -13.64
CA GLY A 77 1.34 6.93 -14.52
C GLY A 77 2.35 6.03 -15.20
N LEU A 78 3.33 5.53 -14.44
CA LEU A 78 4.34 4.58 -14.90
C LEU A 78 4.11 3.24 -14.19
N LEU A 79 3.98 2.15 -14.97
CA LEU A 79 3.57 0.84 -14.49
C LEU A 79 2.24 0.92 -13.70
N THR A 80 1.32 1.76 -14.17
CA THR A 80 0.02 2.04 -13.53
C THR A 80 -0.76 0.78 -13.12
N PRO A 81 -0.92 -0.27 -13.96
CA PRO A 81 -1.64 -1.46 -13.53
C PRO A 81 -0.95 -2.17 -12.36
N LEU A 82 0.38 -2.26 -12.37
CA LEU A 82 1.14 -2.84 -11.25
C LEU A 82 1.00 -1.97 -10.00
N ALA A 83 1.05 -0.65 -10.14
CA ALA A 83 0.87 0.27 -9.02
C ALA A 83 -0.54 0.19 -8.43
N LEU A 84 -1.58 0.05 -9.25
CA LEU A 84 -2.95 -0.13 -8.76
C LEU A 84 -3.13 -1.49 -8.07
N VAL A 85 -2.56 -2.57 -8.61
CA VAL A 85 -2.58 -3.89 -7.95
C VAL A 85 -1.82 -3.85 -6.62
N GLY A 86 -0.62 -3.26 -6.59
CA GLY A 86 0.16 -3.12 -5.35
C GLY A 86 -0.57 -2.26 -4.31
N GLY A 87 -1.16 -1.14 -4.73
CA GLY A 87 -1.99 -0.30 -3.87
C GLY A 87 -3.22 -1.02 -3.34
N LEU A 88 -3.91 -1.81 -4.19
CA LEU A 88 -5.04 -2.63 -3.79
C LEU A 88 -4.64 -3.67 -2.74
N LEU A 89 -3.54 -4.40 -2.98
CA LEU A 89 -3.03 -5.41 -2.05
C LEU A 89 -2.68 -4.79 -0.70
N LEU A 90 -1.99 -3.64 -0.67
CA LEU A 90 -1.70 -2.94 0.59
C LEU A 90 -2.97 -2.53 1.32
N ASN A 91 -3.96 -1.97 0.62
CA ASN A 91 -5.23 -1.62 1.24
C ASN A 91 -5.96 -2.84 1.80
N LEU A 92 -5.93 -3.98 1.09
CA LEU A 92 -6.50 -5.23 1.58
C LEU A 92 -5.77 -5.76 2.81
N PHE A 93 -4.43 -5.68 2.84
CA PHE A 93 -3.66 -6.02 4.04
C PHE A 93 -4.02 -5.12 5.22
N TYR A 94 -4.15 -3.81 5.00
CA TYR A 94 -4.59 -2.88 6.04
C TYR A 94 -6.02 -3.17 6.50
N LEU A 95 -6.96 -3.49 5.59
CA LEU A 95 -8.33 -3.86 5.94
C LEU A 95 -8.38 -5.12 6.82
N VAL A 96 -7.57 -6.13 6.49
CA VAL A 96 -7.50 -7.35 7.30
C VAL A 96 -6.86 -7.04 8.65
N LEU A 97 -5.73 -6.34 8.69
CA LEU A 97 -5.01 -6.07 9.94
C LEU A 97 -5.78 -5.13 10.88
N MET A 98 -6.40 -4.09 10.33
CA MET A 98 -7.12 -3.05 11.09
C MET A 98 -8.62 -3.31 11.14
N ILE A 99 -9.05 -4.58 11.12
CA ILE A 99 -10.49 -4.93 11.09
C ILE A 99 -11.29 -4.41 12.30
N HIS A 100 -10.62 -3.93 13.35
CA HIS A 100 -11.22 -3.38 14.56
C HIS A 100 -11.33 -1.85 14.54
N ASP A 101 -10.60 -1.17 13.65
CA ASP A 101 -10.62 0.29 13.53
C ASP A 101 -11.55 0.74 12.40
N TRP A 102 -12.77 1.13 12.77
CA TRP A 102 -13.84 1.45 11.83
C TRP A 102 -13.57 2.73 11.01
N ALA A 103 -12.85 3.70 11.57
CA ALA A 103 -12.56 4.96 10.87
C ALA A 103 -11.52 4.74 9.76
N GLU A 104 -10.46 4.00 10.08
CA GLU A 104 -9.41 3.65 9.11
C GLU A 104 -9.92 2.64 8.07
N GLN A 105 -10.89 1.78 8.41
CA GLN A 105 -11.55 0.91 7.44
C GLN A 105 -12.24 1.69 6.32
N GLY A 106 -13.01 2.74 6.64
CA GLY A 106 -13.70 3.52 5.62
C GLY A 106 -12.74 4.10 4.59
N GLN A 107 -11.60 4.59 5.06
CA GLN A 107 -10.54 5.14 4.22
C GLN A 107 -9.86 4.08 3.33
N ASN A 108 -9.42 2.96 3.92
CA ASN A 108 -8.79 1.88 3.17
C ASN A 108 -9.76 1.24 2.15
N SER A 109 -11.04 1.16 2.49
CA SER A 109 -12.11 0.69 1.58
C SER A 109 -12.26 1.61 0.37
N MET A 110 -12.29 2.92 0.60
CA MET A 110 -12.39 3.91 -0.48
C MET A 110 -11.17 3.87 -1.39
N MET A 111 -9.97 3.72 -0.83
CA MET A 111 -8.74 3.58 -1.60
C MET A 111 -8.69 2.28 -2.40
N ALA A 112 -9.13 1.17 -1.81
CA ALA A 112 -9.27 -0.11 -2.52
C ALA A 112 -10.26 0.02 -3.69
N LEU A 113 -11.41 0.66 -3.46
CA LEU A 113 -12.40 0.92 -4.51
C LEU A 113 -11.81 1.76 -5.64
N ILE A 114 -11.09 2.85 -5.33
CA ILE A 114 -10.42 3.67 -6.35
C ILE A 114 -9.40 2.84 -7.14
N SER A 115 -8.70 1.92 -6.48
CA SER A 115 -7.74 1.02 -7.14
C SER A 115 -8.44 0.06 -8.11
N VAL A 116 -9.56 -0.53 -7.70
CA VAL A 116 -10.39 -1.42 -8.54
C VAL A 116 -10.99 -0.66 -9.73
N VAL A 117 -11.62 0.49 -9.49
CA VAL A 117 -12.18 1.34 -10.55
C VAL A 117 -11.08 1.81 -11.51
N GLY A 118 -9.91 2.17 -10.98
CA GLY A 118 -8.76 2.55 -11.79
C GLY A 118 -8.21 1.42 -12.65
N LEU A 119 -8.28 0.18 -12.18
CA LEU A 119 -7.86 -1.03 -12.90
C LEU A 119 -8.84 -1.35 -14.04
N PHE A 120 -10.13 -1.50 -13.72
CA PHE A 120 -11.14 -1.87 -14.72
C PHE A 120 -11.49 -0.72 -15.66
N GLY A 121 -11.34 0.52 -15.20
CA GLY A 121 -11.51 1.71 -16.04
C GLY A 121 -10.29 2.03 -16.91
N MET A 122 -9.27 1.16 -16.94
CA MET A 122 -8.05 1.33 -17.73
C MET A 122 -7.44 2.73 -17.59
N SER A 123 -7.28 3.20 -16.35
CA SER A 123 -6.88 4.58 -16.04
C SER A 123 -5.47 4.95 -16.52
N TRP A 124 -4.74 4.01 -17.11
CA TRP A 124 -3.46 4.21 -17.80
C TRP A 124 -3.59 4.57 -19.28
N GLN A 125 -4.78 4.49 -19.89
CA GLN A 125 -4.95 4.83 -21.31
C GLN A 125 -4.86 6.35 -21.57
N THR A 126 -5.05 7.18 -20.54
CA THR A 126 -5.04 8.65 -20.66
C THR A 126 -4.17 9.31 -19.58
N TRP A 127 -3.38 10.32 -19.97
CA TRP A 127 -2.50 11.10 -19.06
C TRP A 127 -1.59 10.23 -18.18
N SER A 128 -0.87 9.30 -18.81
CA SER A 128 0.08 8.39 -18.18
C SER A 128 1.36 8.33 -19.02
N LEU A 129 2.50 8.07 -18.36
CA LEU A 129 3.71 7.69 -19.10
C LEU A 129 3.53 6.35 -19.80
N ASP A 130 2.71 5.44 -19.27
CA ASP A 130 2.40 4.16 -19.91
C ASP A 130 1.81 4.36 -21.32
N SER A 131 0.84 5.25 -21.46
CA SER A 131 0.23 5.61 -22.76
C SER A 131 1.23 6.30 -23.68
N ALA A 132 2.07 7.19 -23.13
CA ALA A 132 3.12 7.88 -23.89
C ALA A 132 4.20 6.91 -24.44
N PHE A 133 4.51 5.84 -23.69
CA PHE A 133 5.47 4.81 -24.08
C PHE A 133 4.83 3.61 -24.80
N GLY A 134 3.51 3.60 -25.02
CA GLY A 134 2.80 2.47 -25.63
C GLY A 134 2.76 1.21 -24.76
N LEU A 135 2.96 1.34 -23.45
CA LEU A 135 2.86 0.24 -22.49
C LEU A 135 1.39 -0.06 -22.16
N PHE A 136 1.03 -1.35 -22.17
CA PHE A 136 -0.31 -1.85 -21.80
C PHE A 136 -1.48 -1.30 -22.65
N GLN A 137 -1.26 -1.11 -23.96
CA GLN A 137 -2.29 -0.72 -24.92
C GLN A 137 -3.30 -1.84 -25.21
#